data_AF-A0A6C0DQY9-F1
#
_entry.id   AF-A0A6C0DQY9-F1
#
_cell.length_a   1.000
_cell.length_b   1.000
_cell.length_c   1.000
_cell.angle_alpha   90.00
_cell.angle_beta   90.00
_cell.angle_gamma   90.00
#
_symmetry.space_group_name_H-M   'P 1'
#
loop_
_entity.id
_entity.type
_entity.pdbx_description
1 polymer ?
#
loop_
_entity_poly.entity_id
_entity_poly.type
_entity_poly.pdbx_seq_one_letter_code
_entity_poly.pdbx_strand_id
1 'polypeptide(L)'
;MSSDHINHIEKLRGDFANIITIKTEISKIKEKIQEEIAHLKGVYQELVKNNTKKIFVFCLDSFFFQYKIFTVELENIDRFRILLNNRMYCEYYKLYNIIVTDINEKRIDVVIDTTATRDFPVYKDLEPFHEYKIDDIKDLHTNIMTLLNEMFSQYLKKTQNIDGYNENHRIGFSISNFINTLQHENNQLRDQIMLYINYVSFFHISQKKQLNRISARINEFYNEVQENININRTFSINDIYSQDRLDLLYSEVEEKDKNMNSDFNHSSQIGLKGVTKEQQANKDQPRSKEPENNEHTPDK
;
A
#
# COMPACT_ATOMS: atom_id res chain seq x y z
N MET A 1 -9.21 -19.55 21.97
CA MET A 1 -8.47 -20.37 20.99
C MET A 1 -9.30 -20.67 19.74
N SER A 2 -10.32 -21.55 19.77
CA SER A 2 -11.17 -21.81 18.58
C SER A 2 -12.01 -20.59 18.17
N SER A 3 -12.62 -19.91 19.15
CA SER A 3 -13.37 -18.66 18.92
C SER A 3 -12.50 -17.55 18.31
N ASP A 4 -11.25 -17.39 18.77
CA ASP A 4 -10.36 -16.33 18.30
C ASP A 4 -9.93 -16.54 16.84
N HIS A 5 -9.67 -17.79 16.43
CA HIS A 5 -9.34 -18.10 15.04
C HIS A 5 -10.51 -17.80 14.09
N ILE A 6 -11.73 -18.21 14.45
CA ILE A 6 -12.94 -17.92 13.68
C ILE A 6 -13.13 -16.40 13.54
N ASN A 7 -12.96 -15.66 14.65
CA ASN A 7 -13.06 -14.20 14.64
C ASN A 7 -11.99 -13.55 13.74
N HIS A 8 -10.76 -14.07 13.72
CA HIS A 8 -9.71 -13.57 12.82
C HIS A 8 -10.06 -13.80 11.35
N ILE A 9 -10.52 -15.00 10.98
CA ILE A 9 -10.88 -15.33 9.60
C ILE A 9 -12.06 -14.49 9.11
N GLU A 10 -13.11 -14.34 9.93
CA GLU A 10 -14.26 -13.51 9.57
C GLU A 10 -13.89 -12.03 9.45
N LYS A 11 -13.01 -11.53 10.34
CA LYS A 11 -12.47 -10.18 10.22
C LYS A 11 -11.70 -9.99 8.91
N LEU A 12 -10.86 -10.95 8.52
CA LEU A 12 -10.12 -10.89 7.25
C LEU A 12 -11.07 -10.90 6.05
N ARG A 13 -12.10 -11.74 6.05
CA ARG A 13 -13.12 -11.77 4.99
C ARG A 13 -13.85 -10.44 4.85
N GLY A 14 -14.31 -9.86 5.96
CA GLY A 14 -14.97 -8.54 5.96
C GLY A 14 -14.04 -7.43 5.46
N ASP A 15 -12.78 -7.44 5.90
CA ASP A 15 -11.77 -6.47 5.45
C ASP A 15 -11.46 -6.58 3.97
N PHE A 16 -11.38 -7.80 3.44
CA PHE A 16 -11.21 -8.04 2.01
C PHE A 16 -12.39 -7.54 1.19
N ALA A 17 -13.64 -7.78 1.65
CA ALA A 17 -14.82 -7.24 1.00
C ALA A 17 -14.79 -5.71 0.92
N ASN A 18 -14.37 -5.03 2.00
CA ASN A 18 -14.18 -3.58 2.01
C ASN A 18 -13.13 -3.12 0.99
N ILE A 19 -12.01 -3.84 0.86
CA ILE A 19 -10.97 -3.56 -0.14
C ILE A 19 -11.55 -3.63 -1.56
N ILE A 20 -12.35 -4.66 -1.85
CA ILE A 20 -13.00 -4.82 -3.15
C ILE A 20 -14.00 -3.69 -3.43
N THR A 21 -14.76 -3.25 -2.41
CA THR A 21 -15.67 -2.11 -2.53
C THR A 21 -14.90 -0.83 -2.90
N ILE A 22 -13.80 -0.52 -2.20
CA ILE A 22 -12.97 0.66 -2.52
C ILE A 22 -12.46 0.61 -3.97
N LYS A 23 -11.98 -0.56 -4.43
CA LYS A 23 -11.53 -0.73 -5.84
C LYS A 23 -12.65 -0.49 -6.85
N THR A 24 -13.86 -0.93 -6.50
CA THR A 24 -15.04 -0.75 -7.35
C THR A 24 -15.41 0.73 -7.45
N GLU A 25 -15.41 1.46 -6.33
CA GLU A 25 -15.67 2.91 -6.32
C GLU A 25 -14.61 3.70 -7.10
N ILE A 26 -13.32 3.37 -6.96
CA ILE A 26 -12.25 3.97 -7.77
C ILE A 26 -12.51 3.75 -9.27
N SER A 27 -12.96 2.56 -9.65
CA SER A 27 -13.25 2.23 -11.06
C SER A 27 -14.45 3.02 -11.59
N LYS A 28 -15.50 3.19 -10.79
CA LYS A 28 -16.66 4.04 -11.16
C LYS A 28 -16.27 5.51 -11.34
N ILE A 29 -15.45 6.07 -10.45
CA ILE A 29 -14.99 7.46 -10.58
C ILE A 29 -14.14 7.62 -11.83
N LYS A 30 -13.25 6.66 -12.10
CA LYS A 30 -12.46 6.62 -13.33
C LYS A 30 -13.34 6.67 -14.57
N GLU A 31 -14.38 5.83 -14.64
CA GLU A 31 -15.32 5.79 -15.77
C GLU A 31 -16.00 7.14 -15.98
N LYS A 32 -16.47 7.79 -14.91
CA LYS A 32 -17.05 9.14 -14.99
C LYS A 32 -16.07 10.17 -15.55
N ILE A 33 -14.83 10.20 -15.06
CA ILE A 33 -13.80 11.11 -15.57
C ILE A 33 -13.53 10.84 -17.06
N GLN A 34 -13.50 9.57 -17.45
CA GLN A 34 -13.25 9.17 -18.82
C GLN A 34 -14.38 9.62 -19.77
N GLU A 35 -15.63 9.53 -19.32
CA GLU A 35 -16.80 10.06 -20.05
C GLU A 35 -16.71 11.59 -20.24
N GLU A 36 -16.35 12.33 -19.19
CA GLU A 36 -16.19 13.79 -19.22
C GLU A 36 -15.05 14.22 -20.17
N ILE A 37 -13.91 13.55 -20.09
CA ILE A 37 -12.78 13.80 -21.00
C ILE A 37 -13.16 13.46 -22.46
N ALA A 38 -13.95 12.41 -22.67
CA ALA A 38 -14.46 12.05 -24.00
C ALA A 38 -15.44 13.10 -24.54
N HIS A 39 -16.33 13.64 -23.70
CA HIS A 39 -17.20 14.74 -24.04
C HIS A 39 -16.39 16.00 -24.43
N LEU A 40 -15.39 16.36 -23.62
CA LEU A 40 -14.48 17.50 -23.87
C LEU A 40 -13.78 17.37 -25.23
N LYS A 41 -13.32 16.15 -25.58
CA LYS A 41 -12.76 15.84 -26.90
C LYS A 41 -13.78 16.04 -28.03
N GLY A 42 -15.03 15.64 -27.84
CA GLY A 42 -16.11 15.80 -28.80
C GLY A 42 -16.37 17.28 -29.12
N VAL A 43 -16.51 18.09 -28.07
CA VAL A 43 -16.70 19.55 -28.19
C VAL A 43 -15.53 20.20 -28.93
N TYR A 44 -14.29 19.86 -28.58
CA TYR A 44 -13.10 20.34 -29.30
C TYR A 44 -13.16 20.01 -30.80
N GLN A 45 -13.47 18.76 -31.15
CA GLN A 45 -13.53 18.33 -32.55
C GLN A 45 -14.60 19.06 -33.35
N GLU A 46 -15.75 19.36 -32.73
CA GLU A 46 -16.81 20.15 -33.37
C GLU A 46 -16.37 21.60 -33.59
N LEU A 47 -15.77 22.24 -32.58
CA LEU A 47 -15.27 23.61 -32.68
C LEU A 47 -14.20 23.76 -33.76
N VAL A 48 -13.28 22.81 -33.88
CA VAL A 48 -12.27 22.81 -34.94
C VAL A 48 -12.89 22.64 -36.33
N LYS A 49 -13.86 21.73 -36.48
CA LYS A 49 -14.53 21.51 -37.78
C LYS A 49 -15.32 22.74 -38.25
N ASN A 50 -15.97 23.44 -37.33
CA ASN A 50 -16.83 24.58 -37.64
C ASN A 50 -16.05 25.89 -37.84
N ASN A 51 -14.75 25.94 -37.52
CA ASN A 51 -13.95 27.15 -37.60
C ASN A 51 -12.69 26.97 -38.46
N THR A 52 -12.66 27.62 -39.62
CA THR A 52 -11.53 27.54 -40.57
C THR A 52 -10.56 28.73 -40.50
N LYS A 53 -10.91 29.80 -39.77
CA LYS A 53 -10.02 30.96 -39.61
C LYS A 53 -8.87 30.63 -38.67
N LYS A 54 -7.64 30.92 -39.09
CA LYS A 54 -6.40 30.64 -38.34
C LYS A 54 -6.43 31.16 -36.89
N ILE A 55 -7.02 32.32 -36.64
CA ILE A 55 -7.09 32.89 -35.29
C ILE A 55 -7.98 32.06 -34.34
N PHE A 56 -9.09 31.50 -34.82
CA PHE A 56 -9.94 30.63 -34.01
C PHE A 56 -9.26 29.28 -33.76
N VAL A 57 -8.58 28.73 -34.76
CA VAL A 57 -7.78 27.51 -34.59
C VAL A 57 -6.68 27.72 -33.55
N PHE A 58 -5.96 28.84 -33.60
CA PHE A 58 -4.97 29.21 -32.59
C PHE A 58 -5.56 29.27 -31.18
N CYS A 59 -6.74 29.87 -30.99
CA CYS A 59 -7.40 29.90 -29.68
C CYS A 59 -7.79 28.51 -29.15
N LEU A 60 -8.02 27.54 -30.05
CA LEU A 60 -8.37 26.16 -29.68
C LEU A 60 -7.15 25.30 -29.31
N ASP A 61 -5.91 25.76 -29.54
CA ASP A 61 -4.71 25.03 -29.13
C ASP A 61 -4.63 24.89 -27.60
N SER A 62 -4.96 25.95 -26.86
CA SER A 62 -5.03 25.91 -25.39
C SER A 62 -6.06 24.90 -24.88
N PHE A 63 -7.23 24.82 -25.54
CA PHE A 63 -8.24 23.81 -25.25
C PHE A 63 -7.67 22.41 -25.47
N PHE A 64 -7.08 22.16 -26.65
CA PHE A 64 -6.51 20.85 -26.98
C PHE A 64 -5.43 20.43 -25.98
N PHE A 65 -4.59 21.37 -25.55
CA PHE A 65 -3.57 21.13 -24.55
C PHE A 65 -4.18 20.73 -23.20
N GLN A 66 -5.23 21.40 -22.75
CA GLN A 66 -5.94 21.05 -21.52
C GLN A 66 -6.55 19.64 -21.58
N TYR A 67 -7.24 19.30 -22.68
CA TYR A 67 -7.71 17.93 -22.93
C TYR A 67 -6.57 16.90 -22.84
N LYS A 68 -5.41 17.23 -23.42
CA LYS A 68 -4.24 16.35 -23.40
C LYS A 68 -3.67 16.18 -21.99
N ILE A 69 -3.63 17.24 -21.18
CA ILE A 69 -3.21 17.16 -19.77
C ILE A 69 -4.11 16.18 -19.01
N PHE A 70 -5.43 16.36 -19.09
CA PHE A 70 -6.37 15.48 -18.40
C PHE A 70 -6.24 14.02 -18.85
N THR A 71 -6.04 13.79 -20.15
CA THR A 71 -5.83 12.45 -20.68
C THR A 71 -4.57 11.80 -20.09
N VAL A 72 -3.44 12.52 -20.10
CA VAL A 72 -2.15 12.01 -19.57
C VAL A 72 -2.23 11.77 -18.06
N GLU A 73 -2.92 12.63 -17.32
CA GLU A 73 -3.07 12.47 -15.88
C GLU A 73 -3.94 11.26 -15.52
N LEU A 74 -5.06 11.06 -16.23
CA LEU A 74 -5.90 9.87 -16.07
C LEU A 74 -5.11 8.59 -16.36
N GLU A 75 -4.32 8.56 -17.43
CA GLU A 75 -3.44 7.43 -17.79
C GLU A 75 -2.42 7.14 -16.68
N ASN A 76 -1.84 8.17 -16.07
CA ASN A 76 -0.88 8.01 -14.98
C ASN A 76 -1.54 7.43 -13.72
N ILE A 77 -2.74 7.90 -13.36
CA ILE A 77 -3.53 7.37 -12.24
C ILE A 77 -3.88 5.90 -12.52
N ASP A 78 -4.33 5.58 -13.74
CA ASP A 78 -4.70 4.22 -14.12
C ASP A 78 -3.50 3.28 -14.14
N ARG A 79 -2.35 3.74 -14.62
CA ARG A 79 -1.10 2.96 -14.60
C ARG A 79 -0.70 2.59 -13.17
N PHE A 80 -0.87 3.51 -12.22
CA PHE A 80 -0.63 3.23 -10.81
C PHE A 80 -1.66 2.26 -10.23
N ARG A 81 -2.94 2.36 -10.63
CA ARG A 81 -3.99 1.37 -10.27
C ARG A 81 -3.63 -0.04 -10.74
N ILE A 82 -3.18 -0.19 -11.99
CA ILE A 82 -2.76 -1.48 -12.58
C ILE A 82 -1.60 -2.07 -11.78
N LEU A 83 -0.58 -1.25 -11.46
CA LEU A 83 0.56 -1.68 -10.64
C LEU A 83 0.12 -2.22 -9.28
N LEU A 84 -0.82 -1.56 -8.60
CA LEU A 84 -1.34 -2.04 -7.32
C LEU A 84 -2.13 -3.35 -7.46
N ASN A 85 -2.92 -3.49 -8.53
CA ASN A 85 -3.67 -4.72 -8.80
C ASN A 85 -2.74 -5.92 -9.04
N ASN A 86 -1.68 -5.69 -9.82
CA ASN A 86 -0.61 -6.67 -10.06
C ASN A 86 0.07 -7.08 -8.74
N ARG A 87 0.42 -6.09 -7.90
CA ARG A 87 1.02 -6.34 -6.59
C ARG A 87 0.10 -7.15 -5.67
N MET A 88 -1.19 -6.83 -5.64
CA MET A 88 -2.19 -7.55 -4.85
C MET A 88 -2.27 -9.02 -5.27
N TYR A 89 -2.32 -9.30 -6.57
CA TYR A 89 -2.30 -10.66 -7.09
C TYR A 89 -1.04 -11.43 -6.66
N CYS A 90 0.13 -10.81 -6.84
CA CYS A 90 1.42 -11.40 -6.44
C CYS A 90 1.44 -11.86 -4.98
N GLU A 91 0.94 -11.02 -4.06
CA GLU A 91 0.97 -11.28 -2.62
C GLU A 91 0.16 -12.53 -2.27
N TYR A 92 -1.07 -12.63 -2.77
CA TYR A 92 -1.91 -13.81 -2.53
C TYR A 92 -1.39 -15.05 -3.26
N TYR A 93 -0.95 -14.92 -4.51
CA TYR A 93 -0.43 -16.05 -5.29
C TYR A 93 0.80 -16.69 -4.60
N LYS A 94 1.76 -15.87 -4.15
CA LYS A 94 2.95 -16.37 -3.46
C LYS A 94 2.61 -17.00 -2.12
N LEU A 95 1.71 -16.39 -1.33
CA LEU A 95 1.28 -16.97 -0.05
C LEU A 95 0.56 -18.30 -0.24
N TYR A 96 -0.36 -18.39 -1.22
CA TYR A 96 -1.06 -19.62 -1.56
C TYR A 96 -0.07 -20.76 -1.87
N ASN A 97 0.92 -20.50 -2.73
CA ASN A 97 1.93 -21.50 -3.09
C ASN A 97 2.78 -21.94 -1.89
N ILE A 98 3.14 -21.01 -0.99
CA ILE A 98 3.86 -21.34 0.25
C ILE A 98 3.02 -22.28 1.11
N ILE A 99 1.75 -21.94 1.37
CA ILE A 99 0.84 -22.75 2.19
C ILE A 99 0.67 -24.16 1.60
N VAL A 100 0.43 -24.27 0.28
CA VAL A 100 0.27 -25.56 -0.39
C VAL A 100 1.54 -26.40 -0.30
N THR A 101 2.71 -25.78 -0.49
CA THR A 101 4.01 -26.46 -0.36
C THR A 101 4.21 -26.99 1.06
N ASP A 102 3.96 -26.14 2.06
CA ASP A 102 4.08 -26.48 3.48
C ASP A 102 3.14 -27.63 3.89
N ILE A 103 1.90 -27.65 3.40
CA ILE A 103 0.95 -28.74 3.65
C ILE A 103 1.46 -30.07 3.09
N ASN A 104 1.97 -30.04 1.85
CA ASN A 104 2.49 -31.22 1.16
C ASN A 104 3.75 -31.77 1.83
N GLU A 105 4.70 -30.92 2.18
CA GLU A 105 5.96 -31.31 2.82
C GLU A 105 5.74 -31.89 4.23
N LYS A 106 4.87 -31.26 5.02
CA LYS A 106 4.58 -31.68 6.40
C LYS A 106 3.53 -32.79 6.49
N ARG A 107 3.03 -33.26 5.34
CA ARG A 107 1.96 -34.27 5.22
C ARG A 107 0.80 -33.99 6.17
N ILE A 108 0.38 -32.73 6.21
CA ILE A 108 -0.80 -32.37 7.01
C ILE A 108 -1.98 -33.01 6.29
N ASP A 109 -2.77 -33.82 7.00
CA ASP A 109 -3.97 -34.52 6.47
C ASP A 109 -5.09 -33.53 6.12
N VAL A 110 -4.81 -32.58 5.24
CA VAL A 110 -5.79 -31.65 4.71
C VAL A 110 -6.44 -32.31 3.51
N VAL A 111 -7.77 -32.32 3.46
CA VAL A 111 -8.50 -32.68 2.25
C VAL A 111 -8.35 -31.49 1.29
N ILE A 112 -7.20 -31.40 0.63
CA ILE A 112 -7.07 -30.50 -0.49
C ILE A 112 -7.97 -31.10 -1.56
N ASP A 113 -9.12 -30.47 -1.80
CA ASP A 113 -9.98 -30.86 -2.90
C ASP A 113 -9.21 -30.60 -4.21
N THR A 114 -8.49 -31.61 -4.66
CA THR A 114 -7.63 -31.59 -5.86
C THR A 114 -8.45 -31.41 -7.14
N THR A 115 -9.78 -31.44 -7.05
CA THR A 115 -10.69 -31.05 -8.14
C THR A 115 -10.99 -29.56 -8.20
N ALA A 116 -10.60 -28.77 -7.20
CA ALA A 116 -10.77 -27.32 -7.12
C ALA A 116 -9.47 -26.52 -7.29
N THR A 117 -8.37 -27.16 -7.70
CA THR A 117 -7.16 -26.46 -8.19
C THR A 117 -7.50 -25.78 -9.52
N ARG A 118 -8.13 -24.62 -9.41
CA ARG A 118 -8.24 -23.67 -10.51
C ARG A 118 -6.81 -23.28 -10.88
N ASP A 119 -6.40 -23.57 -12.11
CA ASP A 119 -5.09 -23.15 -12.61
C ASP A 119 -5.03 -21.62 -12.62
N PHE A 120 -4.45 -21.08 -11.56
CA PHE A 120 -4.21 -19.65 -11.45
C PHE A 120 -3.10 -19.26 -12.43
N PRO A 121 -3.26 -18.15 -13.17
CA PRO A 121 -2.22 -17.64 -14.04
C PRO A 121 -0.88 -17.52 -13.30
N VAL A 122 0.20 -18.05 -13.87
CA VAL A 122 1.52 -17.94 -13.24
C VAL A 122 1.88 -16.47 -13.11
N TYR A 123 2.24 -16.05 -11.90
CA TYR A 123 2.66 -14.68 -11.67
C TYR A 123 3.96 -14.38 -12.42
N LYS A 124 3.94 -13.30 -13.20
CA LYS A 124 5.08 -12.82 -13.98
C LYS A 124 5.84 -11.71 -13.25
N ASP A 125 6.93 -12.06 -12.57
CA ASP A 125 7.73 -11.09 -11.78
C ASP A 125 8.31 -9.92 -12.59
N LEU A 126 8.54 -10.10 -13.89
CA LEU A 126 9.14 -9.09 -14.77
C LEU A 126 8.10 -8.16 -15.44
N GLU A 127 6.80 -8.42 -15.28
CA GLU A 127 5.72 -7.63 -15.90
C GLU A 127 4.89 -6.88 -14.83
N PRO A 128 5.36 -5.73 -14.32
CA PRO A 128 4.70 -5.00 -13.22
C PRO A 128 3.36 -4.37 -13.61
N PHE A 129 3.10 -4.23 -14.91
CA PHE A 129 1.85 -3.68 -15.45
C PHE A 129 0.94 -4.75 -16.06
N HIS A 130 1.21 -6.04 -15.82
CA HIS A 130 0.30 -7.10 -16.21
C HIS A 130 -0.99 -7.03 -15.37
N GLU A 131 -2.15 -6.97 -16.02
CA GLU A 131 -3.44 -6.84 -15.34
C GLU A 131 -4.09 -8.22 -15.13
N TYR A 132 -4.05 -8.69 -13.88
CA TYR A 132 -4.76 -9.91 -13.48
C TYR A 132 -6.23 -9.61 -13.18
N LYS A 133 -7.11 -10.58 -13.44
CA LYS A 133 -8.53 -10.42 -13.18
C LYS A 133 -8.77 -10.31 -11.67
N ILE A 134 -9.68 -9.41 -11.30
CA ILE A 134 -10.07 -9.24 -9.90
C ILE A 134 -10.68 -10.53 -9.35
N ASP A 135 -11.39 -11.30 -10.18
CA ASP A 135 -11.99 -12.56 -9.75
C ASP A 135 -10.93 -13.59 -9.35
N ASP A 136 -9.82 -13.69 -10.08
CA ASP A 136 -8.71 -14.58 -9.71
C ASP A 136 -8.11 -14.19 -8.34
N ILE A 137 -8.06 -12.89 -8.02
CA ILE A 137 -7.63 -12.41 -6.69
C ILE A 137 -8.63 -12.81 -5.60
N LYS A 138 -9.95 -12.70 -5.86
CA LYS A 138 -10.99 -13.12 -4.91
C LYS A 138 -10.93 -14.63 -4.65
N ASP A 139 -10.71 -15.40 -5.69
CA ASP A 139 -10.61 -16.86 -5.60
C ASP A 139 -9.35 -17.28 -4.83
N LEU A 140 -8.19 -16.66 -5.11
CA LEU A 140 -6.97 -16.88 -4.33
C LEU A 140 -7.17 -16.57 -2.85
N HIS A 141 -7.75 -15.42 -2.52
CA HIS A 141 -8.04 -15.07 -1.12
C HIS A 141 -8.97 -16.10 -0.47
N THR A 142 -10.04 -16.50 -1.15
CA THR A 142 -11.00 -17.49 -0.64
C THR A 142 -10.33 -18.84 -0.39
N ASN A 143 -9.49 -19.30 -1.31
CA ASN A 143 -8.75 -20.54 -1.16
C ASN A 143 -7.77 -20.49 0.02
N ILE A 144 -7.06 -19.37 0.20
CA ILE A 144 -6.18 -19.18 1.37
C ILE A 144 -7.01 -19.26 2.66
N MET A 145 -8.18 -18.63 2.73
CA MET A 145 -9.04 -18.72 3.92
C MET A 145 -9.50 -20.15 4.20
N THR A 146 -9.85 -20.92 3.15
CA THR A 146 -10.25 -22.32 3.29
C THR A 146 -9.09 -23.17 3.82
N LEU A 147 -7.90 -23.06 3.22
CA LEU A 147 -6.71 -23.78 3.66
C LEU A 147 -6.34 -23.46 5.11
N LEU A 148 -6.41 -22.20 5.52
CA LEU A 148 -6.15 -21.81 6.91
C LEU A 148 -7.14 -22.43 7.90
N ASN A 149 -8.43 -22.47 7.55
CA ASN A 149 -9.44 -23.13 8.37
C ASN A 149 -9.19 -24.64 8.47
N GLU A 150 -8.82 -25.30 7.38
CA GLU A 150 -8.53 -26.74 7.37
C GLU A 150 -7.28 -27.08 8.20
N MET A 151 -6.21 -26.28 8.06
CA MET A 151 -5.02 -26.41 8.92
C MET A 151 -5.39 -26.23 10.39
N PHE A 152 -6.29 -25.30 10.71
CA PHE A 152 -6.77 -25.08 12.08
C PHE A 152 -7.63 -26.24 12.59
N SER A 153 -8.51 -26.80 11.76
CA SER A 153 -9.25 -28.02 12.10
C SER A 153 -8.31 -29.19 12.42
N GLN A 154 -7.22 -29.33 11.67
CA GLN A 154 -6.21 -30.36 11.95
C GLN A 154 -5.46 -30.11 13.27
N TYR A 155 -5.11 -28.84 13.56
CA TYR A 155 -4.56 -28.47 14.85
C TYR A 155 -5.51 -28.85 16.01
N LEU A 156 -6.81 -28.58 15.88
CA LEU A 156 -7.81 -28.93 16.90
C LEU A 156 -7.92 -30.45 17.08
N LYS A 157 -7.96 -31.21 15.98
CA LYS A 157 -8.01 -32.68 16.01
C LYS A 157 -6.77 -33.27 16.71
N LYS A 158 -5.57 -32.77 16.38
CA LYS A 158 -4.32 -33.18 17.05
C LYS A 158 -4.34 -32.84 18.53
N THR A 159 -4.85 -31.66 18.90
CA THR A 159 -5.00 -31.25 20.30
C THR A 159 -5.90 -32.22 21.08
N GLN A 160 -7.09 -32.53 20.55
CA GLN A 160 -8.02 -33.47 21.17
C GLN A 160 -7.41 -34.87 21.34
N ASN A 161 -6.66 -35.35 20.35
CA ASN A 161 -5.96 -36.63 20.45
C ASN A 161 -4.91 -36.62 21.56
N ILE A 162 -4.13 -35.54 21.69
CA ILE A 162 -3.14 -35.36 22.75
C ILE A 162 -3.80 -35.38 24.13
N ASP A 163 -4.91 -34.67 24.30
CA ASP A 163 -5.67 -34.64 25.55
C ASP A 163 -6.22 -36.04 25.90
N GLY A 164 -6.71 -36.79 24.90
CA GLY A 164 -7.14 -38.18 25.07
C GLY A 164 -6.02 -39.14 25.50
N TYR A 165 -4.77 -38.90 25.10
CA TYR A 165 -3.63 -39.68 25.59
C TYR A 165 -3.36 -39.40 27.08
N ASN A 166 -3.48 -38.15 27.52
CA ASN A 166 -3.31 -37.74 28.92
C ASN A 166 -4.36 -38.38 29.85
N GLU A 167 -5.63 -38.41 29.43
CA GLU A 167 -6.74 -38.90 30.28
C GLU A 167 -6.79 -40.43 30.37
N ASN A 168 -6.55 -41.15 29.27
CA ASN A 168 -6.83 -42.58 29.19
C ASN A 168 -5.69 -43.49 29.67
N HIS A 169 -4.42 -43.06 29.55
CA HIS A 169 -3.32 -44.01 29.68
C HIS A 169 -2.78 -44.15 31.11
N ARG A 170 -2.98 -43.20 32.04
CA ARG A 170 -2.51 -43.25 33.45
C ARG A 170 -1.06 -43.76 33.67
N ILE A 171 -0.19 -43.70 32.65
CA ILE A 171 1.22 -44.15 32.66
C ILE A 171 2.16 -42.92 32.66
N GLY A 172 1.72 -41.81 33.26
CA GLY A 172 2.18 -40.43 33.02
C GLY A 172 3.69 -40.20 32.90
N PHE A 173 4.54 -40.93 33.64
CA PHE A 173 5.99 -40.78 33.56
C PHE A 173 6.59 -41.29 32.24
N SER A 174 6.16 -42.45 31.73
CA SER A 174 6.81 -43.08 30.57
C SER A 174 6.33 -42.50 29.23
N ILE A 175 5.12 -41.93 29.19
CA ILE A 175 4.54 -41.33 27.98
C ILE A 175 4.74 -39.81 27.91
N SER A 176 5.21 -39.16 28.98
CA SER A 176 5.36 -37.70 29.04
C SER A 176 6.24 -37.15 27.92
N ASN A 177 7.39 -37.75 27.63
CA ASN A 177 8.28 -37.29 26.54
C ASN A 177 7.61 -37.37 25.17
N PHE A 178 6.80 -38.40 24.93
CA PHE A 178 6.03 -38.56 23.69
C PHE A 178 4.95 -37.47 23.57
N ILE A 179 4.20 -37.23 24.64
CA ILE A 179 3.17 -36.18 24.69
C ILE A 179 3.77 -34.79 24.51
N ASN A 180 4.89 -34.50 25.18
CA ASN A 180 5.61 -33.22 25.02
C ASN A 180 6.06 -33.02 23.56
N THR A 181 6.50 -34.08 22.89
CA THR A 181 6.91 -34.03 21.47
C THR A 181 5.72 -33.75 20.56
N LEU A 182 4.59 -34.45 20.76
CA LEU A 182 3.36 -34.20 20.00
C LEU A 182 2.82 -32.78 20.24
N GLN A 183 2.87 -32.28 21.47
CA GLN A 183 2.50 -30.90 21.80
C GLN A 183 3.41 -29.89 21.10
N HIS A 184 4.72 -30.15 21.06
CA HIS A 184 5.66 -29.30 20.36
C HIS A 184 5.35 -29.22 18.86
N GLU A 185 5.17 -30.35 18.18
CA GLU A 185 4.78 -30.38 16.77
C GLU A 185 3.45 -29.67 16.51
N ASN A 186 2.47 -29.86 17.38
CA ASN A 186 1.16 -29.21 17.25
C ASN A 186 1.24 -27.69 17.49
N ASN A 187 2.11 -27.23 18.39
CA ASN A 187 2.39 -25.81 18.58
C ASN A 187 3.09 -25.19 17.37
N GLN A 188 4.01 -25.89 16.72
CA GLN A 188 4.61 -25.42 15.47
C GLN A 188 3.56 -25.19 14.38
N LEU A 189 2.59 -26.11 14.23
CA LEU A 189 1.46 -25.94 13.31
C LEU A 189 0.63 -24.71 13.66
N ARG A 190 0.31 -24.51 14.93
CA ARG A 190 -0.44 -23.33 15.41
C ARG A 190 0.29 -22.03 15.08
N ASP A 191 1.58 -21.97 15.36
CA ASP A 191 2.39 -20.76 15.16
C ASP A 191 2.53 -20.45 13.66
N GLN A 192 2.60 -21.47 12.80
CA GLN A 192 2.58 -21.33 11.35
C GLN A 192 1.24 -20.79 10.83
N ILE A 193 0.10 -21.30 11.33
CA ILE A 193 -1.23 -20.76 11.00
C ILE A 193 -1.31 -19.28 11.37
N MET A 194 -0.84 -18.93 12.58
CA MET A 194 -0.84 -17.54 13.05
C MET A 194 0.04 -16.64 12.19
N LEU A 195 1.20 -17.14 11.75
CA LEU A 195 2.09 -16.42 10.84
C LEU A 195 1.41 -16.07 9.52
N TYR A 196 0.70 -17.01 8.91
CA TYR A 196 -0.03 -16.75 7.67
C TYR A 196 -1.20 -15.77 7.86
N ILE A 197 -1.94 -15.87 8.97
CA ILE A 197 -2.97 -14.89 9.33
C ILE A 197 -2.37 -13.48 9.43
N ASN A 198 -1.19 -13.37 10.03
CA ASN A 198 -0.48 -12.09 10.14
C ASN A 198 -0.03 -11.57 8.78
N TYR A 199 0.41 -12.43 7.85
CA TYR A 199 0.72 -12.03 6.47
C TYR A 199 -0.50 -11.47 5.75
N VAL A 200 -1.64 -12.16 5.79
CA VAL A 200 -2.87 -11.67 5.17
C VAL A 200 -3.33 -10.35 5.80
N SER A 201 -3.24 -10.24 7.13
CA SER A 201 -3.54 -8.99 7.85
C SER A 201 -2.65 -7.83 7.36
N PHE A 202 -1.35 -8.07 7.20
CA PHE A 202 -0.42 -7.09 6.66
C PHE A 202 -0.75 -6.70 5.22
N PHE A 203 -1.10 -7.68 4.36
CA PHE A 203 -1.55 -7.41 2.99
C PHE A 203 -2.76 -6.48 2.98
N HIS A 204 -3.77 -6.74 3.81
CA HIS A 204 -4.96 -5.90 3.90
C HIS A 204 -4.64 -4.47 4.33
N ILE A 205 -3.79 -4.30 5.36
CA ILE A 205 -3.38 -2.98 5.85
C ILE A 205 -2.63 -2.21 4.75
N SER A 206 -1.66 -2.86 4.10
CA SER A 206 -0.87 -2.28 3.02
C SER A 206 -1.76 -1.87 1.84
N GLN A 207 -2.64 -2.76 1.40
CA GLN A 207 -3.55 -2.54 0.27
C GLN A 207 -4.54 -1.41 0.56
N LYS A 208 -5.18 -1.38 1.74
CA LYS A 208 -6.07 -0.28 2.14
C LYS A 208 -5.34 1.07 2.10
N LYS A 209 -4.11 1.15 2.64
CA LYS A 209 -3.32 2.38 2.63
C LYS A 209 -3.06 2.90 1.22
N GLN A 210 -2.65 2.02 0.31
CA GLN A 210 -2.36 2.41 -1.09
C GLN A 210 -3.64 2.75 -1.87
N LEU A 211 -4.72 1.99 -1.67
CA LEU A 211 -6.00 2.25 -2.32
C LEU A 211 -6.62 3.57 -1.86
N ASN A 212 -6.54 3.90 -0.57
CA ASN A 212 -6.99 5.19 -0.06
C ASN A 212 -6.21 6.35 -0.68
N ARG A 213 -4.90 6.18 -0.90
CA ARG A 213 -4.07 7.18 -1.60
C ARG A 213 -4.51 7.38 -3.05
N ILE A 214 -4.80 6.29 -3.78
CA ILE A 214 -5.35 6.40 -5.14
C ILE A 214 -6.73 7.05 -5.12
N SER A 215 -7.58 6.65 -4.17
CA SER A 215 -8.93 7.17 -4.02
C SER A 215 -8.91 8.69 -3.78
N ALA A 216 -8.05 9.18 -2.90
CA ALA A 216 -7.89 10.63 -2.70
C ALA A 216 -7.48 11.32 -4.01
N ARG A 217 -6.43 10.82 -4.66
CA ARG A 217 -5.91 11.41 -5.91
C ARG A 217 -6.93 11.42 -7.05
N ILE A 218 -7.70 10.33 -7.23
CA ILE A 218 -8.70 10.27 -8.31
C ILE A 218 -9.89 11.19 -8.02
N ASN A 219 -10.27 11.38 -6.75
CA ASN A 219 -11.31 12.32 -6.36
C ASN A 219 -10.86 13.78 -6.52
N GLU A 220 -9.62 14.10 -6.13
CA GLU A 220 -9.01 15.41 -6.38
C GLU A 220 -9.01 15.73 -7.87
N PHE A 221 -8.53 14.78 -8.69
CA PHE A 221 -8.53 14.92 -10.14
C PHE A 221 -9.94 15.04 -10.74
N TYR A 222 -10.91 14.27 -10.23
CA TYR A 222 -12.31 14.42 -10.65
C TYR A 222 -12.85 15.83 -10.37
N ASN A 223 -12.59 16.37 -9.17
CA ASN A 223 -13.01 17.71 -8.81
C ASN A 223 -12.34 18.77 -9.71
N GLU A 224 -11.04 18.62 -10.00
CA GLU A 224 -10.33 19.51 -10.91
C GLU A 224 -10.95 19.48 -12.32
N VAL A 225 -11.25 18.30 -12.86
CA VAL A 225 -11.92 18.16 -14.16
C VAL A 225 -13.29 18.85 -14.14
N GLN A 226 -14.09 18.64 -13.09
CA GLN A 226 -15.40 19.25 -12.95
C GLN A 226 -15.34 20.77 -12.81
N GLU A 227 -14.40 21.30 -12.04
CA GLU A 227 -14.19 22.74 -11.93
C GLU A 227 -13.80 23.33 -13.29
N ASN A 228 -12.86 22.72 -14.02
CA ASN A 228 -12.42 23.24 -15.31
C ASN A 228 -13.50 23.17 -16.40
N ILE A 229 -14.32 22.11 -16.41
CA ILE A 229 -15.38 21.93 -17.42
C ILE A 229 -16.60 22.83 -17.13
N ASN A 230 -16.96 23.02 -15.85
CA ASN A 230 -18.18 23.74 -15.47
C ASN A 230 -17.99 25.27 -15.28
N ILE A 231 -16.79 25.79 -15.50
CA ILE A 231 -16.55 27.24 -15.44
C ILE A 231 -17.12 27.92 -16.69
N ASN A 232 -18.33 28.47 -16.54
CA ASN A 232 -18.94 29.39 -17.50
C ASN A 232 -18.49 30.84 -17.29
N ARG A 233 -17.17 31.08 -17.24
CA ARG A 233 -16.61 32.44 -17.14
C ARG A 233 -15.50 32.64 -18.17
N THR A 234 -15.41 33.85 -18.71
CA THR A 234 -14.32 34.24 -19.60
C THR A 234 -13.20 34.80 -18.76
N PHE A 235 -11.96 34.37 -19.00
CA PHE A 235 -10.78 34.94 -18.36
C PHE A 235 -10.29 36.17 -19.14
N SER A 236 -9.85 37.18 -18.40
CA SER A 236 -9.40 38.46 -18.88
C SER A 236 -8.12 38.89 -18.15
N ILE A 237 -7.54 40.02 -18.57
CA ILE A 237 -6.35 40.59 -17.92
C ILE A 237 -6.57 40.86 -16.42
N ASN A 238 -7.81 41.13 -16.00
CA ASN A 238 -8.15 41.42 -14.61
C ASN A 238 -8.10 40.18 -13.70
N ASP A 239 -8.06 38.98 -14.28
CA ASP A 239 -8.00 37.71 -13.55
C ASP A 239 -6.55 37.28 -13.28
N ILE A 240 -5.56 38.02 -13.81
CA ILE A 240 -4.16 37.80 -13.49
C ILE A 240 -3.88 38.42 -12.12
N TYR A 241 -3.92 37.59 -11.08
CA TYR A 241 -3.49 37.99 -9.74
C TYR A 241 -1.99 38.35 -9.75
N SER A 242 -1.65 39.57 -9.36
CA SER A 242 -0.28 39.99 -9.05
C SER A 242 0.10 39.47 -7.66
N GLN A 243 0.31 38.16 -7.55
CA GLN A 243 0.86 37.57 -6.33
C GLN A 243 2.38 37.48 -6.52
N ASP A 244 3.15 38.22 -5.72
CA ASP A 244 4.60 38.02 -5.59
C ASP A 244 4.84 36.57 -5.15
N ARG A 245 5.12 35.72 -6.13
CA ARG A 245 5.17 34.24 -6.03
C ARG A 245 6.17 33.70 -5.00
N LEU A 246 7.03 34.55 -4.43
CA LEU A 246 7.99 34.16 -3.40
C LEU A 246 7.35 34.01 -2.02
N ASP A 247 6.44 34.90 -1.61
CA ASP A 247 5.97 34.96 -0.22
C ASP A 247 5.06 33.79 0.19
N LEU A 248 4.36 33.17 -0.78
CA LEU A 248 3.57 31.96 -0.53
C LEU A 248 4.42 30.69 -0.37
N LEU A 249 5.62 30.65 -0.97
CA LEU A 249 6.51 29.48 -0.87
C LEU A 249 7.33 29.49 0.43
N TYR A 250 7.63 30.65 1.01
CA TYR A 250 8.40 30.77 2.24
C TYR A 250 7.55 30.66 3.52
N SER A 251 6.28 31.05 3.48
CA SER A 251 5.38 30.96 4.64
C SER A 251 5.05 29.52 5.05
N GLU A 252 5.07 28.55 4.13
CA GLU A 252 4.89 27.12 4.44
C GLU A 252 6.15 26.45 5.03
N VAL A 253 7.33 27.05 4.87
CA VAL A 253 8.59 26.53 5.43
C VAL A 253 8.73 26.92 6.90
N GLU A 254 8.31 28.14 7.28
CA GLU A 254 8.46 28.62 8.66
C GLU A 254 7.51 27.96 9.68
N GLU A 255 6.37 27.41 9.26
CA GLU A 255 5.47 26.71 10.18
C GLU A 255 5.91 25.28 10.53
N LYS A 256 6.73 24.64 9.69
CA LYS A 256 7.21 23.26 9.96
C LYS A 256 8.37 23.21 10.96
N ASP A 257 9.17 24.26 11.07
CA ASP A 257 10.29 24.31 12.01
C ASP A 257 9.88 24.71 13.44
N LYS A 258 8.69 25.30 13.64
CA LYS A 258 8.22 25.69 14.97
C LYS A 258 7.54 24.55 15.75
N ASN A 259 7.09 23.49 15.08
CA ASN A 259 6.39 22.37 15.71
C ASN A 259 7.28 21.16 16.07
N MET A 260 8.61 21.25 15.87
CA MET A 260 9.55 20.18 16.24
C MET A 260 10.36 20.45 17.52
N ASN A 261 10.19 21.62 18.16
CA ASN A 261 10.99 22.05 19.32
C ASN A 261 10.23 22.18 20.66
N SER A 262 8.98 21.72 20.77
CA SER A 262 8.21 21.85 22.03
C SER A 262 8.14 20.59 22.91
N ASP A 263 8.59 19.41 22.45
CA ASP A 263 8.35 18.14 23.19
C ASP A 263 9.58 17.52 23.86
N PHE A 264 10.70 18.26 23.98
CA PHE A 264 11.92 17.76 24.63
C PHE A 264 12.25 18.48 25.94
N ASN A 265 11.26 18.69 26.83
CA ASN A 265 11.54 19.13 28.20
C ASN A 265 10.42 18.77 29.19
N HIS A 266 10.17 17.48 29.44
CA HIS A 266 9.83 17.03 30.79
C HIS A 266 10.05 15.52 31.01
N SER A 267 10.49 15.18 32.23
CA SER A 267 10.94 13.87 32.74
C SER A 267 12.35 13.46 32.29
N SER A 268 13.39 13.61 33.12
CA SER A 268 13.56 12.73 34.27
C SER A 268 14.50 13.33 35.32
N GLN A 269 13.99 13.55 36.53
CA GLN A 269 14.77 13.40 37.75
C GLN A 269 14.74 11.93 38.12
N ILE A 270 15.90 11.28 38.25
CA ILE A 270 16.32 10.38 39.34
C ILE A 270 17.81 10.13 39.11
N GLY A 271 18.61 10.46 40.12
CA GLY A 271 20.03 10.79 39.96
C GLY A 271 21.03 9.65 40.03
N LEU A 272 22.30 10.05 39.98
CA LEU A 272 23.44 9.33 40.54
C LEU A 272 24.58 10.32 40.81
N LYS A 273 25.21 10.13 41.97
CA LYS A 273 26.28 10.92 42.58
C LYS A 273 27.62 10.74 41.86
N GLY A 274 28.50 11.72 41.99
CA GLY A 274 29.96 11.64 41.75
C GLY A 274 30.48 12.96 41.18
N VAL A 275 30.98 13.92 41.98
CA VAL A 275 32.43 14.10 42.31
C VAL A 275 33.26 14.08 41.00
N THR A 276 33.84 15.18 40.49
CA THR A 276 34.81 16.06 41.17
C THR A 276 34.98 17.39 40.40
N LYS A 277 35.33 18.43 41.17
CA LYS A 277 36.14 19.61 40.78
C LYS A 277 37.32 19.21 39.87
N GLU A 278 37.84 20.02 38.94
CA GLU A 278 38.50 21.31 39.18
C GLU A 278 38.99 21.90 37.83
N GLN A 279 38.94 23.23 37.69
CA GLN A 279 39.98 24.18 37.17
C GLN A 279 40.79 23.80 35.90
N GLN A 280 41.21 24.68 34.99
CA GLN A 280 41.21 26.13 34.82
C GLN A 280 41.80 26.39 33.41
N ALA A 281 41.36 27.49 32.80
CA ALA A 281 42.18 28.46 32.05
C ALA A 281 42.86 28.10 30.72
N ASN A 282 42.73 29.10 29.83
CA ASN A 282 43.71 29.57 28.83
C ASN A 282 43.91 28.71 27.57
N LYS A 283 44.14 29.27 26.38
CA LYS A 283 44.09 30.63 25.80
C LYS A 283 44.48 30.44 24.31
N ASP A 284 44.38 31.51 23.54
CA ASP A 284 45.15 31.76 22.31
C ASP A 284 44.62 31.21 20.96
N GLN A 285 43.84 32.06 20.30
CA GLN A 285 44.04 32.46 18.90
C GLN A 285 45.41 33.18 18.76
N PRO A 286 46.09 33.25 17.58
CA PRO A 286 45.51 33.91 16.39
C PRO A 286 46.00 33.51 14.97
N ARG A 287 45.08 33.69 14.02
CA ARG A 287 45.21 34.44 12.74
C ARG A 287 46.40 34.11 11.80
N SER A 288 46.06 33.70 10.56
CA SER A 288 46.10 34.55 9.35
C SER A 288 46.67 33.87 8.09
N LYS A 289 46.05 34.24 6.96
CA LYS A 289 46.56 34.36 5.57
C LYS A 289 46.31 33.23 4.57
N GLU A 290 45.34 33.50 3.68
CA GLU A 290 45.36 33.22 2.24
C GLU A 290 46.65 33.77 1.57
N PRO A 291 47.07 33.28 0.37
CA PRO A 291 46.47 33.72 -0.89
C PRO A 291 46.29 32.62 -1.98
N GLU A 292 45.28 32.84 -2.82
CA GLU A 292 45.24 32.74 -4.30
C GLU A 292 46.48 32.14 -5.02
N ASN A 293 46.33 31.17 -5.94
CA ASN A 293 45.89 31.40 -7.33
C ASN A 293 46.17 30.18 -8.26
N ASN A 294 45.36 30.14 -9.32
CA ASN A 294 45.61 29.66 -10.69
C ASN A 294 45.39 28.20 -11.12
N GLU A 295 44.40 28.09 -12.03
CA GLU A 295 44.45 27.52 -13.39
C GLU A 295 44.91 26.07 -13.57
N HIS A 296 44.05 25.20 -14.15
CA HIS A 296 44.02 24.95 -15.59
C HIS A 296 42.92 23.94 -15.97
N THR A 297 42.34 24.16 -17.14
CA THR A 297 41.30 23.40 -17.85
C THR A 297 41.75 22.02 -18.35
N PRO A 298 40.80 21.16 -18.80
CA PRO A 298 40.99 19.72 -18.98
C PRO A 298 41.39 19.32 -20.41
N ASP A 299 41.96 18.13 -20.56
CA ASP A 299 41.93 17.36 -21.81
C ASP A 299 42.20 15.86 -21.53
N LYS A 300 41.15 15.03 -21.71
CA LYS A 300 41.10 13.69 -22.34
C LYS A 300 39.93 12.85 -21.85
#